data_AF-A0A429B4Q3-F1
#
_entry.id   AF-A0A429B4Q3-F1
#
_cell.length_a   1.000
_cell.length_b   1.000
_cell.length_c   1.000
_cell.angle_alpha   90.00
_cell.angle_beta   90.00
_cell.angle_gamma   90.00
#
_symmetry.space_group_name_H-M   'P 1'
#
loop_
_entity.id
_entity.type
_entity.pdbx_description
1 polymer ?
#
loop_
_entity_poly.entity_id
_entity_poly.type
_entity_poly.pdbx_seq_one_letter_code
_entity_poly.pdbx_strand_id
1 'polypeptide(L)'
;MRLQLILPLAVLLFSTPAPDGGTAVVYTCTTRATGETQTVKIDLTLTVPATAAVGKQFTIGWRGSYVAGAELRAPATGLDGEVKLYAYASVTGIDRLTSATGVGRPGTIVPGAVIPLPGSVVDVKTTPRHPGTGTVRPAAVNFGPTPQKPLIECDPQDKEALTSYPLTVTGTGDDTETTPGPDTTDTASTPPEPDSPTKTPAALPTGGADTGGGGETGPDGRVLVAAGALTLAAALTGLRLRRRADGTGSPALPGQEGS
;
A
#
# COMPACT_ATOMS: atom_id res chain seq x y z
N MET A 1 -6.73 -52.82 48.25
CA MET A 1 -5.75 -52.01 47.49
C MET A 1 -6.20 -51.95 46.03
N ARG A 2 -6.76 -50.83 45.59
CA ARG A 2 -7.11 -50.57 44.19
C ARG A 2 -6.23 -49.42 43.71
N LEU A 3 -5.30 -49.72 42.81
CA LEU A 3 -4.37 -48.77 42.23
C LEU A 3 -5.05 -48.18 40.98
N GLN A 4 -5.54 -46.93 41.07
CA GLN A 4 -6.07 -46.19 39.92
C GLN A 4 -4.90 -45.61 39.12
N LEU A 5 -4.72 -46.10 37.91
CA LEU A 5 -3.74 -45.61 36.94
C LEU A 5 -4.35 -44.40 36.21
N ILE A 6 -3.88 -43.20 36.51
CA ILE A 6 -4.26 -41.96 35.81
C ILE A 6 -3.29 -41.80 34.64
N LEU A 7 -3.74 -42.06 33.41
CA LEU A 7 -3.00 -41.72 32.19
C LEU A 7 -3.23 -40.25 31.83
N PRO A 8 -2.19 -39.41 31.74
CA PRO A 8 -2.32 -38.06 31.23
C PRO A 8 -2.51 -38.11 29.71
N LEU A 9 -3.67 -37.65 29.24
CA LEU A 9 -3.96 -37.42 27.84
C LEU A 9 -3.09 -36.25 27.35
N ALA A 10 -1.89 -36.55 26.86
CA ALA A 10 -1.04 -35.56 26.21
C ALA A 10 -1.67 -35.20 24.85
N VAL A 11 -2.34 -34.06 24.79
CA VAL A 11 -2.85 -33.48 23.54
C VAL A 11 -1.65 -33.03 22.71
N LEU A 12 -1.24 -33.86 21.75
CA LEU A 12 -0.29 -33.49 20.71
C LEU A 12 -0.96 -32.48 19.77
N LEU A 13 -0.68 -31.19 20.00
CA LEU A 13 -0.99 -30.12 19.05
C LEU A 13 -0.04 -30.27 17.85
N PHE A 14 -0.44 -31.07 16.88
CA PHE A 14 0.20 -31.11 15.56
C PHE A 14 0.01 -29.74 14.89
N SER A 15 1.02 -28.88 14.99
CA SER A 15 1.11 -27.68 14.18
C SER A 15 1.46 -28.11 12.76
N THR A 16 0.45 -28.33 11.92
CA THR A 16 0.65 -28.52 10.49
C THR A 16 1.36 -27.28 9.93
N PRO A 17 2.51 -27.41 9.24
CA PRO A 17 3.12 -26.27 8.58
C PRO A 17 2.10 -25.69 7.59
N ALA A 18 1.87 -24.38 7.68
CA ALA A 18 1.04 -23.71 6.70
C ALA A 18 1.65 -23.95 5.30
N PRO A 19 0.84 -24.20 4.26
CA PRO A 19 1.36 -24.32 2.91
C PRO A 19 2.09 -23.02 2.55
N ASP A 20 3.40 -23.10 2.32
CA ASP A 20 4.26 -21.98 1.91
C ASP A 20 4.00 -21.52 0.45
N GLY A 21 2.90 -21.97 -0.15
CA GLY A 21 2.44 -21.52 -1.46
C GLY A 21 1.34 -20.46 -1.32
N GLY A 22 1.50 -19.32 -1.98
CA GLY A 22 0.40 -18.38 -2.16
C GLY A 22 -0.81 -19.06 -2.79
N THR A 23 -2.02 -18.56 -2.53
CA THR A 23 -3.21 -19.03 -3.22
C THR A 23 -3.37 -18.22 -4.50
N ALA A 24 -3.55 -18.88 -5.65
CA ALA A 24 -3.84 -18.22 -6.91
C ALA A 24 -5.21 -17.55 -6.85
N VAL A 25 -5.25 -16.22 -6.97
CA VAL A 25 -6.47 -15.41 -7.03
C VAL A 25 -6.65 -14.87 -8.44
N VAL A 26 -7.85 -15.04 -9.00
CA VAL A 26 -8.21 -14.53 -10.33
C VAL A 26 -8.85 -13.15 -10.19
N TYR A 27 -8.28 -12.19 -10.91
CA TYR A 27 -8.70 -10.80 -10.95
C TYR A 27 -9.20 -10.41 -12.34
N THR A 28 -10.22 -9.57 -12.38
CA THR A 28 -10.60 -8.79 -13.56
C THR A 28 -10.04 -7.38 -13.38
N CYS A 29 -9.05 -7.02 -14.18
CA CYS A 29 -8.42 -5.70 -14.16
C CYS A 29 -8.99 -4.82 -15.28
N THR A 30 -9.54 -3.66 -14.94
CA THR A 30 -10.10 -2.69 -15.90
C THR A 30 -9.24 -1.43 -15.93
N THR A 31 -8.74 -1.06 -17.11
CA THR A 31 -8.05 0.22 -17.31
C THR A 31 -9.09 1.32 -17.50
N ARG A 32 -9.12 2.32 -16.60
CA ARG A 32 -10.16 3.37 -16.63
C ARG A 32 -10.09 4.26 -17.88
N ALA A 33 -8.89 4.55 -18.37
CA ALA A 33 -8.71 5.43 -19.51
C ALA A 33 -9.25 4.84 -20.82
N THR A 34 -9.15 3.51 -21.00
CA THR A 34 -9.49 2.83 -22.25
C THR A 34 -10.73 1.93 -22.14
N GLY A 35 -11.14 1.56 -20.93
CA GLY A 35 -12.16 0.54 -20.68
C GLY A 35 -11.68 -0.89 -20.96
N GLU A 36 -10.40 -1.09 -21.27
CA GLU A 36 -9.83 -2.42 -21.55
C GLU A 36 -9.81 -3.29 -20.29
N THR A 37 -10.28 -4.53 -20.43
CA THR A 37 -10.31 -5.53 -19.35
C THR A 37 -9.29 -6.63 -19.59
N GLN A 38 -8.54 -7.00 -18.56
CA GLN A 38 -7.59 -8.11 -18.56
C GLN A 38 -7.91 -9.09 -17.42
N THR A 39 -7.86 -10.38 -17.69
CA THR A 39 -7.93 -11.41 -16.65
C THR A 39 -6.53 -11.71 -16.15
N VAL A 40 -6.29 -11.51 -14.86
CA VAL A 40 -4.97 -11.61 -14.23
C VAL A 40 -5.02 -12.66 -13.14
N LYS A 41 -3.96 -13.46 -12.99
CA LYS A 41 -3.82 -14.41 -11.87
C LYS A 41 -2.61 -14.07 -11.03
N ILE A 42 -2.83 -13.93 -9.73
CA ILE A 42 -1.80 -13.58 -8.75
C ILE A 42 -1.75 -14.69 -7.69
N ASP A 43 -0.61 -15.34 -7.55
CA ASP A 43 -0.28 -16.16 -6.38
C ASP A 43 -0.05 -15.22 -5.20
N LEU A 44 -1.00 -15.23 -4.27
CA LEU A 44 -1.11 -14.23 -3.22
C LEU A 44 -0.92 -14.89 -1.85
N THR A 45 -0.06 -14.29 -1.04
CA THR A 45 0.17 -14.68 0.36
C THR A 45 -0.24 -13.53 1.27
N LEU A 46 -1.16 -13.81 2.20
CA LEU A 46 -1.49 -12.90 3.30
C LEU A 46 -0.88 -13.41 4.61
N THR A 47 -0.23 -12.53 5.34
CA THR A 47 0.24 -12.77 6.72
C THR A 47 -0.65 -11.97 7.68
N VAL A 48 -1.66 -12.63 8.23
CA VAL A 48 -2.65 -12.02 9.13
C VAL A 48 -2.29 -12.35 10.57
N PRO A 49 -2.22 -11.36 11.49
CA PRO A 49 -2.02 -11.65 12.90
C PRO A 49 -3.24 -12.37 13.47
N ALA A 50 -3.02 -13.40 14.30
CA ALA A 50 -4.13 -14.13 14.91
C ALA A 50 -4.96 -13.26 15.87
N THR A 51 -4.32 -12.25 16.48
CA THR A 51 -4.96 -11.33 17.42
C THR A 51 -4.62 -9.87 17.13
N ALA A 52 -5.57 -8.98 17.39
CA ALA A 52 -5.41 -7.52 17.40
C ALA A 52 -6.16 -6.92 18.60
N ALA A 53 -5.89 -5.66 18.92
CA ALA A 53 -6.55 -4.95 20.02
C ALA A 53 -7.37 -3.77 19.51
N VAL A 54 -8.53 -3.52 20.14
CA VAL A 54 -9.35 -2.33 19.87
C VAL A 54 -8.52 -1.06 20.01
N GLY A 55 -8.69 -0.12 19.07
CA GLY A 55 -7.99 1.16 19.05
C GLY A 55 -6.49 1.07 18.72
N LYS A 56 -5.96 -0.12 18.41
CA LYS A 56 -4.56 -0.31 18.01
C LYS A 56 -4.48 -0.72 16.55
N GLN A 57 -3.71 0.03 15.78
CA GLN A 57 -3.43 -0.32 14.39
C GLN A 57 -2.69 -1.66 14.36
N PHE A 58 -3.14 -2.57 13.49
CA PHE A 58 -2.41 -3.79 13.16
C PHE A 58 -2.08 -3.83 11.66
N THR A 59 -1.15 -4.71 11.30
CA THR A 59 -0.64 -4.85 9.93
C THR A 59 -0.88 -6.26 9.43
N ILE A 60 -1.37 -6.37 8.20
CA ILE A 60 -1.49 -7.59 7.41
C ILE A 60 -0.40 -7.51 6.34
N GLY A 61 0.47 -8.51 6.27
CA GLY A 61 1.46 -8.58 5.20
C GLY A 61 0.81 -9.06 3.91
N TRP A 62 0.93 -8.30 2.82
CA TRP A 62 0.48 -8.71 1.49
C TRP A 62 1.69 -8.95 0.59
N ARG A 63 1.72 -10.09 -0.10
CA ARG A 63 2.72 -10.39 -1.14
C ARG A 63 2.04 -11.07 -2.31
N GLY A 64 2.41 -10.68 -3.52
CA GLY A 64 1.87 -11.27 -4.75
C GLY A 64 2.97 -11.55 -5.77
N SER A 65 2.79 -12.61 -6.54
CA SER A 65 3.52 -12.89 -7.78
C SER A 65 2.54 -13.28 -8.87
N TYR A 66 2.78 -12.90 -10.12
CA TYR A 66 1.92 -13.37 -11.21
C TYR A 66 2.11 -14.85 -11.47
N VAL A 67 1.02 -15.50 -11.83
CA VAL A 67 1.06 -16.81 -12.49
C VAL A 67 1.47 -16.59 -13.95
N ALA A 68 2.42 -17.39 -14.44
CA ALA A 68 2.95 -17.26 -15.80
C ALA A 68 1.84 -17.32 -16.86
N GLY A 69 1.85 -16.36 -17.80
CA GLY A 69 0.88 -16.24 -18.89
C GLY A 69 -0.45 -15.57 -18.51
N ALA A 70 -0.60 -15.12 -17.26
CA ALA A 70 -1.76 -14.39 -16.76
C ALA A 70 -1.34 -13.09 -16.04
N GLU A 71 -0.28 -12.45 -16.53
CA GLU A 71 0.25 -11.21 -15.99
C GLU A 71 -0.57 -9.99 -16.41
N LEU A 72 -0.60 -8.96 -15.55
CA LEU A 72 -1.16 -7.66 -15.92
C LEU A 72 -0.19 -6.92 -16.85
N ARG A 73 -0.67 -6.55 -18.04
CA ARG A 73 0.08 -5.71 -18.97
C ARG A 73 -0.34 -4.26 -18.87
N ALA A 74 0.65 -3.37 -18.91
CA ALA A 74 0.42 -1.93 -18.95
C ALA A 74 -0.30 -1.55 -20.25
N PRO A 75 -1.39 -0.77 -20.19
CA PRO A 75 -2.02 -0.21 -21.38
C PRO A 75 -1.02 0.69 -22.13
N ALA A 76 -1.28 0.92 -23.41
CA ALA A 76 -0.44 1.78 -24.25
C ALA A 76 -0.41 3.25 -23.76
N THR A 77 -1.48 3.69 -23.10
CA THR A 77 -1.66 5.06 -22.58
C THR A 77 -2.44 5.03 -21.26
N GLY A 78 -2.48 6.15 -20.52
CA GLY A 78 -3.30 6.28 -19.32
C GLY A 78 -2.64 5.82 -18.02
N LEU A 79 -1.34 5.52 -18.04
CA LEU A 79 -0.50 5.29 -16.87
C LEU A 79 0.57 6.38 -16.71
N ASP A 80 0.15 7.63 -16.86
CA ASP A 80 1.03 8.78 -16.72
C ASP A 80 1.30 9.11 -15.25
N GLY A 81 2.54 9.49 -14.94
CA GLY A 81 2.95 9.93 -13.60
C GLY A 81 3.39 8.80 -12.66
N GLU A 82 3.43 9.11 -11.35
CA GLU A 82 3.80 8.14 -10.32
C GLU A 82 2.63 7.18 -10.06
N VAL A 83 2.79 5.94 -10.49
CA VAL A 83 1.83 4.87 -10.24
C VAL A 83 2.25 4.06 -9.01
N LYS A 84 1.32 3.90 -8.07
CA LYS A 84 1.45 3.04 -6.88
C LYS A 84 0.48 1.89 -6.98
N LEU A 85 0.81 0.78 -6.31
CA LEU A 85 -0.10 -0.33 -6.07
C LEU A 85 -0.82 -0.11 -4.74
N TYR A 86 -2.12 -0.28 -4.72
CA TYR A 86 -2.97 -0.27 -3.53
C TYR A 86 -3.53 -1.66 -3.32
N ALA A 87 -3.03 -2.36 -2.30
CA ALA A 87 -3.51 -3.68 -1.92
C ALA A 87 -4.61 -3.53 -0.86
N TYR A 88 -5.71 -4.26 -1.03
CA TYR A 88 -6.81 -4.30 -0.08
C TYR A 88 -6.97 -5.70 0.50
N ALA A 89 -7.36 -5.75 1.77
CA ALA A 89 -7.87 -6.96 2.40
C ALA A 89 -9.29 -6.67 2.90
N SER A 90 -10.22 -7.59 2.64
CA SER A 90 -11.59 -7.50 3.16
C SER A 90 -11.66 -8.16 4.52
N VAL A 91 -12.34 -7.52 5.47
CA VAL A 91 -12.57 -8.05 6.81
C VAL A 91 -14.07 -8.23 7.02
N THR A 92 -14.46 -9.38 7.56
CA THR A 92 -15.87 -9.72 7.83
C THR A 92 -16.02 -10.28 9.24
N GLY A 93 -17.19 -10.10 9.85
CA GLY A 93 -17.50 -10.66 11.19
C GLY A 93 -17.07 -9.79 12.38
N ILE A 94 -16.38 -8.67 12.16
CA ILE A 94 -16.05 -7.68 13.20
C ILE A 94 -16.82 -6.40 12.92
N ASP A 95 -17.53 -5.88 13.91
CA ASP A 95 -18.37 -4.70 13.73
C ASP A 95 -17.56 -3.48 13.27
N ARG A 96 -18.13 -2.72 12.32
CA ARG A 96 -17.55 -1.51 11.71
C ARG A 96 -16.11 -1.67 11.16
N LEU A 97 -15.61 -2.88 10.94
CA LEU A 97 -14.31 -3.17 10.34
C LEU A 97 -14.48 -3.98 9.05
N THR A 98 -14.46 -3.29 7.91
CA THR A 98 -14.75 -3.89 6.60
C THR A 98 -13.51 -4.13 5.74
N SER A 99 -12.43 -3.38 5.96
CA SER A 99 -11.23 -3.48 5.13
C SER A 99 -9.95 -2.99 5.80
N ALA A 100 -8.84 -3.31 5.13
CA ALA A 100 -7.52 -2.79 5.39
C ALA A 100 -6.87 -2.39 4.04
N THR A 101 -5.99 -1.40 4.06
CA THR A 101 -5.34 -0.88 2.84
C THR A 101 -3.83 -0.74 3.04
N GLY A 102 -3.06 -1.14 2.03
CA GLY A 102 -1.61 -0.98 1.99
C GLY A 102 -1.16 -0.39 0.66
N VAL A 103 0.03 0.23 0.66
CA VAL A 103 0.60 0.88 -0.53
C VAL A 103 1.94 0.24 -0.87
N GLY A 104 2.05 -0.29 -2.08
CA GLY A 104 3.28 -0.80 -2.66
C GLY A 104 3.77 0.08 -3.80
N ARG A 105 5.08 0.06 -4.04
CA ARG A 105 5.66 0.67 -5.24
C ARG A 105 5.87 -0.43 -6.27
N PRO A 106 5.16 -0.41 -7.42
CA PRO A 106 5.53 -1.26 -8.54
C PRO A 106 6.94 -0.87 -9.02
N GLY A 107 7.61 -1.77 -9.71
CA GLY A 107 8.81 -1.41 -10.47
C GLY A 107 8.49 -0.47 -11.65
N THR A 108 9.49 -0.17 -12.48
CA THR A 108 9.31 0.69 -13.66
C THR A 108 8.23 0.12 -14.59
N ILE A 109 7.22 0.93 -14.89
CA ILE A 109 6.14 0.58 -15.80
C ILE A 109 6.47 1.09 -17.20
N VAL A 110 6.44 0.17 -18.17
CA VAL A 110 6.65 0.48 -19.60
C VAL A 110 5.35 0.12 -20.34
N PRO A 111 4.81 1.00 -21.19
CA PRO A 111 3.61 0.70 -21.98
C PRO A 111 3.72 -0.62 -22.76
N GLY A 112 2.68 -1.47 -22.69
CA GLY A 112 2.64 -2.80 -23.32
C GLY A 112 3.44 -3.91 -22.61
N ALA A 113 4.30 -3.55 -21.65
CA ALA A 113 5.05 -4.51 -20.85
C ALA A 113 4.23 -5.00 -19.64
N VAL A 114 4.69 -6.07 -18.99
CA VAL A 114 4.12 -6.53 -17.72
C VAL A 114 4.39 -5.47 -16.64
N ILE A 115 3.37 -5.10 -15.86
CA ILE A 115 3.52 -4.21 -14.71
C ILE A 115 4.17 -5.00 -13.57
N PRO A 116 5.41 -4.72 -13.14
CA PRO A 116 6.03 -5.48 -12.05
C PRO A 116 5.31 -5.24 -10.71
N LEU A 117 4.96 -6.33 -10.01
CA LEU A 117 4.48 -6.26 -8.63
C LEU A 117 5.61 -5.87 -7.66
N PRO A 118 5.29 -5.28 -6.49
CA PRO A 118 6.28 -5.02 -5.45
C PRO A 118 7.03 -6.29 -5.04
N GLY A 119 8.36 -6.24 -5.05
CA GLY A 119 9.21 -7.36 -4.60
C GLY A 119 9.25 -7.54 -3.07
N SER A 120 8.86 -6.50 -2.32
CA SER A 120 8.74 -6.51 -0.86
C SER A 120 7.31 -6.78 -0.42
N VAL A 121 7.14 -7.20 0.84
CA VAL A 121 5.83 -7.27 1.48
C VAL A 121 5.22 -5.85 1.55
N VAL A 122 3.94 -5.74 1.20
CA VAL A 122 3.14 -4.53 1.35
C VAL A 122 2.40 -4.60 2.69
N ASP A 123 2.65 -3.61 3.55
CA ASP A 123 1.97 -3.51 4.85
C ASP A 123 0.55 -2.95 4.66
N VAL A 124 -0.44 -3.83 4.78
CA VAL A 124 -1.87 -3.48 4.71
C VAL A 124 -2.36 -3.20 6.12
N LYS A 125 -2.78 -1.97 6.40
CA LYS A 125 -3.05 -1.49 7.77
C LYS A 125 -4.51 -1.18 7.99
N THR A 126 -4.98 -1.42 9.21
CA THR A 126 -6.32 -1.02 9.68
C THR A 126 -6.36 -0.91 11.20
N THR A 127 -7.42 -0.32 11.75
CA THR A 127 -7.60 -0.12 13.20
C THR A 127 -9.02 -0.51 13.59
N PRO A 128 -9.22 -1.59 14.37
CA PRO A 128 -10.53 -2.01 14.82
C PRO A 128 -11.08 -1.09 15.91
N ARG A 129 -12.38 -0.81 15.88
CA ARG A 129 -13.08 -0.03 16.93
C ARG A 129 -13.88 -0.89 17.89
N HIS A 130 -14.17 -2.12 17.49
CA HIS A 130 -15.00 -3.05 18.24
C HIS A 130 -14.30 -4.41 18.37
N PRO A 131 -14.46 -5.10 19.50
CA PRO A 131 -13.97 -6.46 19.64
C PRO A 131 -14.83 -7.41 18.79
N GLY A 132 -14.30 -8.59 18.49
CA GLY A 132 -15.03 -9.60 17.73
C GLY A 132 -14.12 -10.63 17.07
N THR A 133 -14.72 -11.67 16.54
CA THR A 133 -14.03 -12.70 15.74
C THR A 133 -14.49 -12.60 14.30
N GLY A 134 -13.53 -12.48 13.39
CA GLY A 134 -13.81 -12.31 11.99
C GLY A 134 -12.85 -13.08 11.10
N THR A 135 -12.98 -12.82 9.80
CA THR A 135 -12.07 -13.36 8.81
C THR A 135 -11.53 -12.27 7.91
N VAL A 136 -10.28 -12.46 7.49
CA VAL A 136 -9.58 -11.62 6.53
C VAL A 136 -9.42 -12.40 5.23
N ARG A 137 -9.70 -11.75 4.10
CA ARG A 137 -9.53 -12.34 2.77
C ARG A 137 -8.81 -11.35 1.85
N PRO A 138 -8.12 -11.83 0.80
CA PRO A 138 -7.65 -10.97 -0.26
C PRO A 138 -8.82 -10.19 -0.87
N ALA A 139 -8.60 -8.92 -1.23
CA ALA A 139 -9.59 -8.11 -1.91
C ALA A 139 -8.98 -7.47 -3.17
N ALA A 140 -9.50 -6.31 -3.58
CA ALA A 140 -9.05 -5.59 -4.76
C ALA A 140 -7.56 -5.25 -4.73
N VAL A 141 -6.99 -5.05 -5.92
CA VAL A 141 -5.64 -4.52 -6.11
C VAL A 141 -5.72 -3.43 -7.18
N ASN A 142 -5.42 -2.19 -6.81
CA ASN A 142 -5.57 -1.06 -7.73
C ASN A 142 -4.22 -0.43 -8.04
N PHE A 143 -4.08 0.16 -9.23
CA PHE A 143 -2.90 0.90 -9.63
C PHE A 143 -3.27 2.33 -9.95
N GLY A 144 -2.56 3.31 -9.38
CA GLY A 144 -2.78 4.71 -9.68
C GLY A 144 -1.99 5.66 -8.77
N PRO A 145 -2.20 6.98 -8.91
CA PRO A 145 -1.54 7.97 -8.06
C PRO A 145 -2.06 7.96 -6.61
N THR A 146 -3.35 7.67 -6.41
CA THR A 146 -4.03 7.68 -5.09
C THR A 146 -5.08 6.55 -5.04
N PRO A 147 -5.47 6.06 -3.86
CA PRO A 147 -6.45 4.97 -3.78
C PRO A 147 -7.84 5.36 -4.30
N GLN A 148 -8.19 6.66 -4.31
CA GLN A 148 -9.46 7.19 -4.83
C GLN A 148 -9.41 7.54 -6.32
N LYS A 149 -8.22 7.50 -6.94
CA LYS A 149 -8.03 7.75 -8.37
C LYS A 149 -7.27 6.59 -9.01
N PRO A 150 -7.85 5.37 -9.01
CA PRO A 150 -7.22 4.25 -9.68
C PRO A 150 -7.23 4.47 -11.19
N LEU A 151 -6.12 4.15 -11.84
CA LEU A 151 -5.96 4.09 -13.30
C LEU A 151 -6.28 2.68 -13.82
N ILE A 152 -5.94 1.65 -13.03
CA ILE A 152 -6.34 0.26 -13.25
C ILE A 152 -6.98 -0.27 -11.96
N GLU A 153 -8.17 -0.83 -12.08
CA GLU A 153 -8.91 -1.45 -10.97
C GLU A 153 -8.94 -2.95 -11.16
N CYS A 154 -8.40 -3.72 -10.22
CA CYS A 154 -8.47 -5.18 -10.26
C CYS A 154 -9.37 -5.71 -9.16
N ASP A 155 -10.50 -6.26 -9.55
CA ASP A 155 -11.46 -6.92 -8.66
C ASP A 155 -11.31 -8.44 -8.71
N PRO A 156 -11.25 -9.13 -7.56
CA PRO A 156 -11.27 -10.59 -7.55
C PRO A 156 -12.64 -11.10 -8.01
N GLN A 157 -12.66 -12.15 -8.85
CA GLN A 157 -13.89 -12.72 -9.41
C GLN A 157 -14.72 -13.48 -8.35
N ASP A 158 -14.13 -14.52 -7.74
CA ASP A 158 -14.83 -15.42 -6.81
C ASP A 158 -14.57 -15.06 -5.34
N LYS A 159 -15.07 -13.89 -4.90
CA LYS A 159 -14.76 -13.30 -3.57
C LYS A 159 -15.04 -14.25 -2.40
N GLU A 160 -16.08 -15.08 -2.51
CA GLU A 160 -16.49 -16.04 -1.47
C GLU A 160 -15.63 -17.32 -1.44
N ALA A 161 -14.96 -17.65 -2.54
CA ALA A 161 -14.08 -18.82 -2.64
C ALA A 161 -12.64 -18.52 -2.18
N LEU A 162 -12.30 -17.25 -1.93
CA LEU A 162 -10.96 -16.84 -1.53
C LEU A 162 -10.57 -17.41 -0.15
N THR A 163 -9.29 -17.75 0.00
CA THR A 163 -8.71 -18.22 1.26
C THR A 163 -8.99 -17.23 2.39
N SER A 164 -9.49 -17.77 3.49
CA SER A 164 -9.99 -17.01 4.64
C SER A 164 -9.09 -17.23 5.84
N TYR A 165 -8.60 -16.13 6.42
CA TYR A 165 -7.68 -16.14 7.55
C TYR A 165 -8.40 -15.67 8.81
N PRO A 166 -8.37 -16.42 9.93
CA PRO A 166 -9.04 -16.02 11.16
C PRO A 166 -8.37 -14.80 11.78
N LEU A 167 -9.17 -13.91 12.37
CA LEU A 167 -8.71 -12.75 13.14
C LEU A 167 -9.59 -12.59 14.38
N THR A 168 -8.96 -12.43 15.54
CA THR A 168 -9.65 -12.08 16.79
C THR A 168 -9.24 -10.69 17.27
N VAL A 169 -10.21 -9.80 17.47
CA VAL A 169 -10.00 -8.49 18.08
C VAL A 169 -10.44 -8.54 19.54
N THR A 170 -9.54 -8.17 20.45
CA THR A 170 -9.79 -8.13 21.89
C THR A 170 -9.81 -6.69 22.42
N GLY A 171 -10.43 -6.48 23.58
CA GLY A 171 -10.56 -5.17 24.24
C GLY A 171 -12.01 -4.73 24.41
N THR A 172 -12.19 -3.55 25.00
CA THR A 172 -13.50 -2.91 25.15
C THR A 172 -13.74 -1.99 23.95
N GLY A 173 -14.90 -2.10 23.31
CA GLY A 173 -15.29 -1.21 22.22
C GLY A 173 -15.52 0.21 22.74
N ASP A 174 -15.12 1.21 21.96
CA ASP A 174 -15.57 2.58 22.16
C ASP A 174 -16.84 2.79 21.33
N ASP A 175 -17.99 2.66 21.98
CA ASP A 175 -19.29 3.03 21.39
C ASP A 175 -19.52 4.55 21.40
N THR A 176 -18.52 5.33 21.82
CA THR A 176 -18.53 6.77 21.68
C THR A 176 -18.40 7.13 20.22
N GLU A 177 -19.53 7.06 19.52
CA GLU A 177 -19.74 7.69 18.24
C GLU A 177 -19.60 9.20 18.47
N THR A 178 -18.39 9.71 18.33
CA THR A 178 -18.18 11.14 18.16
C THR A 178 -18.81 11.50 16.82
N THR A 179 -20.12 11.74 16.83
CA THR A 179 -20.79 12.51 15.80
C THR A 179 -19.97 13.78 15.67
N PRO A 180 -19.40 14.11 14.49
CA PRO A 180 -18.77 15.40 14.30
C PRO A 180 -19.81 16.45 14.68
N GLY A 181 -19.58 17.15 15.79
CA GLY A 181 -20.39 18.29 16.13
C GLY A 181 -20.30 19.26 14.96
N PRO A 182 -21.39 19.98 14.60
CA PRO A 182 -21.29 21.02 13.59
C PRO A 182 -20.16 21.95 14.00
N ASP A 183 -19.11 22.02 13.18
CA ASP A 183 -18.06 23.02 13.31
C ASP A 183 -18.77 24.37 13.32
N THR A 184 -18.79 25.01 14.48
CA THR A 184 -19.25 26.37 14.62
C THR A 184 -18.15 27.23 14.03
N THR A 185 -18.22 27.45 12.72
CA THR A 185 -17.39 28.44 12.04
C THR A 185 -17.73 29.80 12.63
N ASP A 186 -16.93 30.25 13.60
CA ASP A 186 -16.95 31.63 14.09
C ASP A 186 -16.66 32.55 12.90
N THR A 187 -17.72 33.13 12.36
CA THR A 187 -17.65 34.14 11.31
C THR A 187 -17.13 35.42 11.94
N ALA A 188 -15.82 35.65 11.84
CA ALA A 188 -15.21 36.93 12.16
C ALA A 188 -15.83 38.02 11.26
N SER A 189 -16.63 38.89 11.85
CA SER A 189 -17.29 40.00 11.17
C SER A 189 -16.25 41.10 10.87
N THR A 190 -15.84 41.20 9.61
CA THR A 190 -14.97 42.29 9.12
C THR A 190 -15.77 43.60 9.02
N PRO A 191 -15.22 44.75 9.46
CA PRO A 191 -15.87 46.05 9.34
C PRO A 191 -16.05 46.50 7.87
N PRO A 192 -17.11 47.26 7.54
CA PRO A 192 -17.38 47.71 6.16
C PRO A 192 -16.44 48.85 5.74
N GLU A 193 -15.80 48.71 4.58
CA GLU A 193 -15.17 49.82 3.84
C GLU A 193 -16.15 50.43 2.82
N PRO A 194 -16.01 51.73 2.49
CA PRO A 194 -17.00 52.50 1.75
C PRO A 194 -16.86 52.39 0.22
N ASP A 195 -18.00 52.61 -0.42
CA ASP A 195 -18.29 52.43 -1.85
C ASP A 195 -17.31 53.09 -2.83
N SER A 196 -17.06 52.39 -3.94
CA SER A 196 -16.69 52.99 -5.22
C SER A 196 -17.33 52.24 -6.40
N PRO A 197 -17.77 52.96 -7.46
CA PRO A 197 -18.77 52.42 -8.37
C PRO A 197 -18.17 51.81 -9.66
N THR A 198 -18.96 50.87 -10.21
CA THR A 198 -19.08 50.54 -11.65
C THR A 198 -17.93 49.76 -12.32
N LYS A 199 -18.22 48.50 -12.68
CA LYS A 199 -18.20 47.98 -14.07
C LYS A 199 -18.64 46.51 -14.16
N THR A 200 -19.64 46.29 -15.02
CA THR A 200 -19.90 45.13 -15.90
C THR A 200 -19.98 43.70 -15.30
N PRO A 201 -21.11 42.97 -15.47
CA PRO A 201 -21.25 41.61 -14.97
C PRO A 201 -20.54 40.61 -15.89
N ALA A 202 -19.40 40.07 -15.43
CA ALA A 202 -18.90 38.79 -15.91
C ALA A 202 -19.47 37.70 -15.00
N ALA A 203 -20.30 36.81 -15.55
CA ALA A 203 -20.84 35.67 -14.82
C ALA A 203 -19.70 34.75 -14.38
N LEU A 204 -19.46 34.67 -13.07
CA LEU A 204 -18.59 33.68 -12.46
C LEU A 204 -19.41 32.44 -12.10
N PRO A 205 -18.92 31.21 -12.37
CA PRO A 205 -19.58 29.98 -11.99
C PRO A 205 -19.60 29.82 -10.45
N THR A 206 -20.80 29.62 -9.91
CA THR A 206 -21.04 29.27 -8.52
C THR A 206 -20.59 27.83 -8.26
N GLY A 207 -19.44 27.67 -7.60
CA GLY A 207 -18.91 26.33 -7.28
C GLY A 207 -17.48 26.34 -6.77
N GLY A 208 -17.18 27.19 -5.78
CA GLY A 208 -15.93 27.10 -5.02
C GLY A 208 -16.04 25.94 -4.03
N ALA A 209 -15.40 24.81 -4.34
CA ALA A 209 -15.21 23.74 -3.37
C ALA A 209 -14.17 24.22 -2.35
N ASP A 210 -14.66 24.50 -1.14
CA ASP A 210 -13.85 24.71 0.04
C ASP A 210 -13.27 23.35 0.47
N THR A 211 -12.19 22.91 -0.20
CA THR A 211 -11.41 21.79 0.31
C THR A 211 -10.36 22.36 1.25
N GLY A 212 -10.72 22.38 2.53
CA GLY A 212 -9.80 22.63 3.64
C GLY A 212 -8.61 21.70 3.57
N GLY A 213 -7.51 22.22 3.01
CA GLY A 213 -6.19 21.61 3.05
C GLY A 213 -5.61 21.79 4.44
N GLY A 214 -5.97 20.89 5.36
CA GLY A 214 -5.26 20.71 6.61
C GLY A 214 -3.87 20.12 6.34
N GLY A 215 -2.86 20.99 6.28
CA GLY A 215 -1.59 20.67 6.95
C GLY A 215 -1.93 20.35 8.42
N GLU A 216 -1.31 19.40 9.08
CA GLU A 216 0.10 19.46 9.45
C GLU A 216 0.61 18.04 9.74
N THR A 217 1.24 17.38 8.77
CA THR A 217 2.23 16.35 9.06
C THR A 217 3.18 16.19 7.87
N GLY A 218 3.76 17.32 7.44
CA GLY A 218 4.92 17.27 6.57
C GLY A 218 6.10 16.75 7.40
N PRO A 219 6.92 15.80 6.90
CA PRO A 219 8.16 15.46 7.57
C PRO A 219 8.97 16.74 7.72
N ASP A 220 9.46 17.00 8.93
CA ASP A 220 10.32 18.13 9.24
C ASP A 220 11.30 18.34 8.08
N GLY A 221 11.29 19.49 7.42
CA GLY A 221 12.15 19.75 6.26
C GLY A 221 13.63 19.49 6.55
N ARG A 222 14.00 19.50 7.84
CA ARG A 222 15.31 19.12 8.37
C ARG A 222 15.68 17.65 8.07
N VAL A 223 14.72 16.73 8.03
CA VAL A 223 14.96 15.32 7.70
C VAL A 223 15.31 15.17 6.22
N LEU A 224 14.66 15.93 5.33
CA LEU A 224 14.99 15.93 3.90
C LEU A 224 16.35 16.58 3.63
N VAL A 225 16.70 17.65 4.34
CA VAL A 225 18.04 18.29 4.25
C VAL A 225 19.14 17.36 4.76
N ALA A 226 18.92 16.63 5.86
CA ALA A 226 19.88 15.67 6.40
C ALA A 226 20.12 14.48 5.46
N ALA A 227 19.05 13.95 4.83
CA ALA A 227 19.16 12.86 3.86
C ALA A 227 19.95 13.29 2.60
N GLY A 228 19.74 14.52 2.11
CA GLY A 228 20.49 15.08 0.98
C GLY A 228 21.98 15.33 1.29
N ALA A 229 22.31 15.72 2.52
CA ALA A 229 23.71 15.94 2.92
C ALA A 229 24.53 14.64 2.96
N LEU A 230 23.92 13.52 3.37
CA LEU A 230 24.59 12.22 3.45
C LEU A 230 24.94 11.64 2.06
N THR A 231 24.08 11.82 1.06
CA THR A 231 24.34 11.33 -0.31
C THR A 231 25.47 12.10 -0.99
N LEU A 232 25.55 13.42 -0.79
CA LEU A 232 26.66 14.25 -1.27
C LEU A 232 28.01 13.86 -0.63
N ALA A 233 28.04 13.57 0.67
CA ALA A 233 29.26 13.14 1.36
C ALA A 233 29.79 11.78 0.85
N ALA A 234 28.88 10.83 0.58
CA ALA A 234 29.25 9.53 0.02
C ALA A 234 29.82 9.64 -1.41
N ALA A 235 29.22 10.48 -2.26
CA ALA A 235 29.68 10.70 -3.63
C ALA A 235 31.08 11.33 -3.68
N LEU A 236 31.36 12.31 -2.81
CA LEU A 236 32.68 12.95 -2.72
C LEU A 236 33.77 11.98 -2.23
N THR A 237 33.41 11.03 -1.34
CA THR A 237 34.35 10.03 -0.83
C THR A 237 34.73 9.01 -1.90
N GLY A 238 33.76 8.53 -2.69
CA GLY A 238 34.02 7.62 -3.82
C GLY A 238 34.88 8.23 -4.91
N LEU A 239 34.66 9.52 -5.22
CA LEU A 239 35.45 10.23 -6.24
C LEU A 239 36.92 10.43 -5.81
N ARG A 240 37.17 10.65 -4.52
CA ARG A 240 38.53 10.83 -3.99
C ARG A 240 39.35 9.53 -3.98
N LEU A 241 38.69 8.39 -3.82
CA LEU A 241 39.34 7.08 -3.89
C LEU A 241 39.70 6.70 -5.33
N ARG A 242 38.87 7.04 -6.32
CA ARG A 242 39.14 6.71 -7.74
C ARG A 242 40.37 7.44 -8.27
N ARG A 243 40.60 8.70 -7.86
CA ARG A 243 41.80 9.47 -8.26
C ARG A 243 43.13 8.91 -7.74
N ARG A 244 43.11 8.02 -6.74
CA ARG A 244 44.34 7.36 -6.26
C ARG A 244 44.67 6.05 -6.98
N ALA A 245 43.70 5.46 -7.68
CA ALA A 245 43.90 4.20 -8.40
C ALA A 245 44.63 4.40 -9.75
N ASP A 246 44.44 5.55 -10.41
CA ASP A 246 45.05 5.82 -11.73
C ASP A 246 46.53 6.26 -11.67
N GLY A 247 47.13 6.31 -10.48
CA GLY A 247 48.52 6.76 -10.27
C GLY A 247 49.58 5.65 -10.33
N THR A 248 49.20 4.38 -10.45
CA THR A 248 50.16 3.28 -10.32
C THR A 248 50.00 2.24 -11.42
N GLY A 249 50.97 2.22 -12.33
CA GLY A 249 51.30 1.03 -13.11
C GLY A 249 50.81 1.06 -14.55
N SER A 250 51.61 1.65 -15.43
CA SER A 250 51.65 1.30 -16.84
C SER A 250 52.50 0.03 -17.00
N PRO A 251 51.94 -1.15 -17.33
CA PRO A 251 52.76 -2.30 -17.70
C PRO A 251 53.11 -2.17 -19.19
N ALA A 252 54.43 -2.18 -19.44
CA ALA A 252 55.01 -2.27 -20.76
C ALA A 252 54.53 -3.53 -21.50
N LEU A 253 54.13 -3.36 -22.76
CA LEU A 253 53.87 -4.45 -23.70
C LEU A 253 55.21 -5.04 -24.17
N PRO A 254 55.48 -6.34 -23.97
CA PRO A 254 56.52 -7.01 -24.74
C PRO A 254 55.95 -7.40 -26.10
N GLY A 255 56.64 -6.97 -27.15
CA GLY A 255 56.38 -7.43 -28.50
C GLY A 255 56.58 -8.93 -28.62
N GLN A 256 55.85 -9.54 -29.56
CA GLN A 256 56.25 -10.82 -30.11
C GLN A 256 56.08 -10.79 -31.62
N GLU A 257 57.22 -10.65 -32.29
CA GLU A 257 57.49 -11.09 -33.65
C GLU A 257 57.26 -12.60 -33.79
N GLY A 258 56.90 -13.05 -34.99
CA GLY A 258 57.36 -14.35 -35.48
C GLY A 258 56.36 -15.18 -36.27
N SER A 259 56.62 -15.22 -37.59
CA SER A 259 56.33 -16.24 -38.61
C SER A 259 54.89 -16.48 -39.08
#